data_AF-A0A382LG12-F1
#
_entry.id   AF-A0A382LG12-F1
#
_cell.length_a   1.000
_cell.length_b   1.000
_cell.length_c   1.000
_cell.angle_alpha   90.00
_cell.angle_beta   90.00
_cell.angle_gamma   90.00
#
_symmetry.space_group_name_H-M   'P 1'
#
loop_
_entity.id
_entity.type
_entity.pdbx_description
1 polymer ?
#
loop_
_entity_poly.entity_id
_entity_poly.type
_entity_poly.pdbx_seq_one_letter_code
_entity_poly.pdbx_strand_id
1 'polypeptide(L)'
;MNNPQRTTRALHRWLGLITGLQLLFWCAGGFVFSTHDIEWVRGNHGRDNSPPATLSTTDVAASPAEAIVASGLDGVHEVKLTTLLGRPVYRL
;
A
#
# COMPACT_ATOMS: atom_id res chain seq x y z
N MET A 1 -4.73 -18.65 46.91
CA MET A 1 -4.92 -17.27 47.41
C MET A 1 -4.29 -16.31 46.41
N ASN A 2 -5.10 -15.67 45.57
CA ASN A 2 -4.62 -14.65 44.63
C ASN A 2 -4.29 -13.39 45.44
N ASN A 3 -3.00 -13.08 45.62
CA ASN A 3 -2.61 -11.82 46.22
C ASN A 3 -2.51 -10.75 45.12
N PRO A 4 -3.49 -9.83 45.00
CA PRO A 4 -3.57 -8.88 43.90
C PRO A 4 -2.33 -7.98 43.80
N GLN A 5 -1.65 -7.74 44.93
CA GLN A 5 -0.42 -6.94 44.95
C GLN A 5 0.76 -7.65 44.25
N ARG A 6 0.84 -8.98 44.37
CA ARG A 6 1.89 -9.79 43.71
C ARG A 6 1.65 -9.89 42.21
N THR A 7 0.40 -10.08 41.80
CA THR A 7 0.01 -10.17 40.38
C THR A 7 0.24 -8.84 39.66
N THR A 8 -0.11 -7.70 40.27
CA THR A 8 0.12 -6.38 39.67
C THR A 8 1.61 -6.09 39.50
N ARG A 9 2.46 -6.43 40.48
CA ARG A 9 3.93 -6.28 40.34
C ARG A 9 4.51 -7.17 39.25
N ALA A 10 4.06 -8.41 39.15
CA ALA A 10 4.48 -9.33 38.10
C ALA A 10 4.07 -8.80 36.72
N LEU A 11 2.82 -8.38 36.57
CA LEU A 11 2.29 -7.83 35.32
C LEU A 11 3.02 -6.54 34.92
N HIS A 12 3.25 -5.61 35.84
CA HIS A 12 3.98 -4.38 35.55
C HIS A 12 5.42 -4.65 35.09
N ARG A 13 6.12 -5.60 35.74
CA ARG A 13 7.48 -5.98 35.35
C ARG A 13 7.52 -6.55 33.94
N TRP A 14 6.61 -7.47 33.62
CA TRP A 14 6.56 -8.09 32.30
C TRP A 14 6.07 -7.14 31.22
N LEU A 15 5.06 -6.33 31.50
CA LEU A 15 4.55 -5.32 30.58
C LEU A 15 5.63 -4.27 30.27
N GLY A 16 6.37 -3.81 31.28
CA GLY A 16 7.50 -2.91 31.11
C GLY A 16 8.61 -3.53 30.25
N LEU A 17 8.94 -4.80 30.49
CA LEU A 17 9.95 -5.53 29.69
C LEU A 17 9.52 -5.64 28.22
N ILE A 18 8.29 -6.09 27.96
CA ILE A 18 7.76 -6.27 26.61
C ILE A 18 7.69 -4.92 25.89
N THR A 19 7.18 -3.89 26.56
CA THR A 19 7.06 -2.54 25.97
C THR A 19 8.44 -1.94 25.72
N GLY A 20 9.40 -2.12 26.64
CA GLY A 20 10.77 -1.67 26.45
C GLY A 20 11.43 -2.35 25.24
N LEU A 21 11.27 -3.66 25.10
CA LEU A 21 11.79 -4.39 23.94
C LEU A 21 11.11 -3.95 22.64
N GLN A 22 9.79 -3.75 22.66
CA GLN A 22 9.04 -3.20 21.52
C GLN A 22 9.58 -1.81 21.12
N LEU A 23 9.83 -0.94 22.09
CA LEU A 23 10.40 0.39 21.84
C LEU A 23 11.82 0.33 21.30
N LEU A 24 12.65 -0.64 21.73
CA LEU A 24 13.97 -0.86 21.15
C LEU A 24 13.88 -1.23 19.67
N PHE A 25 12.98 -2.14 19.31
CA PHE A 25 12.74 -2.48 17.90
C PHE A 25 12.15 -1.31 17.11
N TRP A 26 11.28 -0.51 17.72
CA TRP A 26 10.75 0.70 17.11
C TRP A 26 11.85 1.73 16.82
N CYS A 27 12.73 1.99 17.80
CA CYS A 27 13.90 2.86 17.64
C CYS A 27 14.85 2.34 16.57
N ALA A 28 15.12 1.03 16.55
CA ALA A 28 15.96 0.40 15.53
C ALA A 28 15.36 0.56 14.12
N GLY A 29 14.04 0.40 13.97
CA GLY A 29 13.34 0.65 12.70
C GLY A 29 13.48 2.11 12.26
N GLY A 30 13.27 3.06 13.17
CA GLY A 30 13.48 4.49 12.91
C GLY A 30 14.93 4.81 12.52
N PHE A 31 15.90 4.18 13.17
CA PHE A 31 17.33 4.34 12.84
C PHE A 31 17.66 3.80 11.45
N VAL A 32 17.14 2.63 11.08
CA VAL A 32 17.29 2.08 9.73
C VAL A 32 16.71 3.06 8.69
N PHE A 33 15.50 3.58 8.91
CA PHE A 33 14.89 4.54 7.98
C PHE A 33 15.65 5.86 7.88
N SER A 34 16.28 6.32 8.96
CA SER A 34 17.11 7.53 8.97
C SER A 34 18.38 7.38 8.14
N THR A 35 18.96 6.17 8.11
CA THR A 35 20.21 5.90 7.37
C THR A 35 20.00 5.50 5.91
N HIS A 36 18.77 5.16 5.51
CA HIS A 36 18.44 4.76 4.14
C HIS A 36 17.78 5.91 3.36
N ASP A 37 18.04 5.96 2.05
CA ASP A 37 17.38 6.91 1.16
C ASP A 37 15.86 6.70 1.19
N ILE A 38 15.11 7.80 1.14
CA ILE A 38 13.65 7.77 1.13
C ILE A 38 13.09 6.98 -0.06
N GLU A 39 13.82 6.91 -1.19
CA GLU A 39 13.43 6.12 -2.36
C GLU A 39 13.59 4.61 -2.15
N TRP A 40 14.51 4.20 -1.28
CA TRP A 40 14.63 2.81 -0.84
C TRP A 40 13.49 2.45 0.12
N VAL A 41 13.19 3.31 1.08
CA VAL A 41 12.09 3.11 2.04
C VAL A 41 10.73 3.05 1.34
N ARG A 42 10.54 3.81 0.25
CA ARG A 42 9.32 3.78 -0.57
C ARG A 42 9.11 2.49 -1.36
N GLY A 43 10.10 1.60 -1.43
CA GLY A 43 10.04 0.41 -2.26
C GLY A 43 10.02 0.71 -3.77
N ASN A 44 10.43 1.92 -4.16
CA ASN A 44 10.45 2.33 -5.57
C ASN A 44 11.47 1.54 -6.40
N HIS A 45 12.46 0.93 -5.75
CA HIS A 45 13.46 0.07 -6.37
C HIS A 45 12.87 -1.20 -7.03
N GLY A 46 11.74 -1.71 -6.52
CA GLY A 46 11.03 -2.85 -7.12
C GLY A 46 9.86 -2.45 -8.01
N ARG A 47 9.60 -1.15 -8.16
CA ARG A 47 8.53 -0.68 -9.04
C ARG A 47 8.99 -0.76 -10.47
N ASP A 48 8.12 -1.26 -11.33
CA ASP A 48 8.31 -1.17 -12.76
C ASP A 48 8.27 0.31 -13.16
N ASN A 49 9.45 0.87 -13.44
CA ASN A 49 9.64 2.23 -13.93
C ASN A 49 9.65 2.27 -15.47
N SER A 50 9.26 1.18 -16.13
CA SER A 50 9.11 1.18 -17.58
C SER A 50 8.16 2.31 -17.99
N PRO A 51 8.48 3.02 -19.09
CA PRO A 51 7.56 4.00 -19.64
C PRO A 51 6.16 3.38 -19.79
N PRO A 52 5.08 4.14 -19.56
CA PRO A 52 3.73 3.65 -19.81
C PRO A 52 3.68 3.02 -21.20
N ALA A 53 3.14 1.81 -21.30
CA ALA A 53 3.05 1.11 -22.57
C ALA A 53 2.40 2.04 -23.61
N THR A 54 3.04 2.19 -24.76
CA THR A 54 2.48 2.96 -25.87
C THR A 54 1.23 2.25 -26.35
N LEU A 55 0.07 2.83 -26.08
CA LEU A 55 -1.21 2.32 -26.55
C LEU A 55 -1.35 2.66 -28.03
N SER A 56 -1.40 1.66 -28.90
CA SER A 56 -1.77 1.89 -30.29
C SER A 56 -3.26 2.15 -30.37
N THR A 57 -3.68 3.12 -31.18
CA THR A 57 -5.11 3.38 -31.43
C THR A 57 -5.84 2.14 -31.96
N THR A 58 -5.14 1.23 -32.64
CA THR A 58 -5.67 -0.04 -33.13
C THR A 58 -5.99 -1.05 -32.01
N ASP A 59 -5.32 -0.96 -30.87
CA ASP A 59 -5.49 -1.89 -29.73
C ASP A 59 -6.67 -1.50 -28.82
N VAL A 60 -7.25 -0.31 -29.06
CA VAL A 60 -8.40 0.21 -28.31
C VAL A 60 -9.69 -0.20 -29.04
N ALA A 61 -10.34 -1.25 -28.54
CA ALA A 61 -11.49 -1.89 -29.19
C ALA A 61 -12.80 -1.10 -29.12
N ALA A 62 -12.91 -0.12 -28.22
CA ALA A 62 -14.13 0.65 -27.99
C ALA A 62 -13.81 2.11 -27.70
N SER A 63 -14.67 3.01 -28.11
CA SER A 63 -14.63 4.41 -27.73
C SER A 63 -15.02 4.59 -26.24
N PRO A 64 -14.63 5.72 -25.60
CA PRO A 64 -15.05 6.02 -24.24
C PRO A 64 -16.58 6.00 -24.04
N ALA A 65 -17.33 6.45 -25.05
CA ALA A 65 -18.79 6.45 -25.01
C ALA A 65 -19.35 5.01 -25.01
N GLU A 66 -18.81 4.13 -25.85
CA GLU A 66 -19.18 2.71 -25.87
C GLU A 66 -18.81 2.01 -24.57
N ALA A 67 -17.68 2.37 -23.94
CA ALA A 67 -17.28 1.82 -22.66
C ALA A 67 -18.23 2.21 -21.52
N ILE A 68 -18.71 3.46 -21.49
CA ILE A 68 -19.72 3.91 -20.51
C ILE A 68 -21.01 3.11 -20.70
N VAL A 69 -21.51 3.00 -21.93
CA VAL A 69 -22.75 2.25 -22.22
C VAL A 69 -22.60 0.78 -21.86
N ALA A 70 -21.46 0.16 -22.19
CA ALA A 70 -21.20 -1.25 -21.87
C ALA A 70 -21.03 -1.52 -20.37
N SER A 71 -20.67 -0.50 -19.57
CA SER A 71 -20.50 -0.64 -18.12
C SER A 71 -21.81 -0.78 -17.36
N GLY A 72 -22.91 -0.23 -17.90
CA GLY A 72 -24.20 -0.15 -17.21
C GLY A 72 -24.17 0.69 -15.92
N LEU A 73 -23.15 1.53 -15.72
CA LEU A 73 -23.00 2.40 -14.57
C LEU A 73 -23.71 3.74 -14.82
N ASP A 74 -24.51 4.16 -13.85
CA ASP A 74 -25.07 5.51 -13.82
C ASP A 74 -24.10 6.49 -13.12
N GLY A 75 -24.00 7.72 -13.63
CA GLY A 75 -23.22 8.78 -12.98
C GLY A 75 -21.69 8.66 -13.15
N VAL A 76 -21.22 8.12 -14.28
CA VAL A 76 -19.78 8.08 -14.59
C VAL A 76 -19.25 9.50 -14.78
N HIS A 77 -18.31 9.92 -13.92
CA HIS A 77 -17.73 11.26 -13.94
C HIS A 77 -16.31 11.30 -14.53
N GLU A 78 -15.60 10.17 -14.58
CA GLU A 78 -14.26 10.06 -15.15
C GLU A 78 -14.16 8.77 -15.95
N VAL A 79 -13.58 8.85 -17.16
CA VAL A 79 -13.24 7.67 -17.95
C VAL A 79 -11.78 7.72 -18.31
N LYS A 80 -11.02 6.75 -17.79
CA LYS A 80 -9.56 6.70 -17.96
C LYS A 80 -9.16 5.40 -18.64
N LEU A 81 -8.55 5.51 -19.81
CA LEU A 81 -7.88 4.39 -20.45
C LEU A 81 -6.58 4.08 -19.70
N THR A 82 -6.45 2.85 -19.21
CA THR A 82 -5.27 2.37 -18.48
C THR A 82 -4.87 0.99 -18.98
N THR A 83 -3.66 0.53 -18.63
CA THR A 83 -3.25 -0.85 -18.89
C THR A 83 -3.31 -1.68 -17.61
N LEU A 84 -3.83 -2.91 -17.70
CA LEU A 84 -3.78 -3.92 -16.64
C LEU A 84 -3.18 -5.20 -17.23
N LEU A 85 -2.06 -5.68 -16.66
CA LEU A 85 -1.32 -6.86 -17.17
C LEU A 85 -1.00 -6.75 -18.68
N GLY A 86 -0.64 -5.55 -19.14
CA GLY A 86 -0.34 -5.28 -20.56
C GLY A 86 -1.56 -5.17 -21.49
N ARG A 87 -2.79 -5.26 -20.97
CA ARG A 87 -4.01 -5.10 -21.76
C ARG A 87 -4.66 -3.73 -21.54
N PRO A 88 -5.12 -3.03 -22.60
CA PRO A 88 -5.88 -1.79 -22.45
C PRO A 88 -7.25 -2.06 -21.82
N VAL A 89 -7.60 -1.30 -20.79
CA VAL A 89 -8.88 -1.36 -20.09
C VAL A 89 -9.37 0.04 -19.75
N TYR A 90 -10.68 0.26 -19.80
CA TYR A 90 -11.30 1.47 -19.30
C TYR A 90 -11.56 1.37 -17.80
N ARG A 91 -11.08 2.35 -17.04
CA ARG A 91 -11.49 2.61 -15.66
C ARG A 91 -12.53 3.71 -15.69
N LEU A 92 -13.71 3.41 -15.18
CA LEU A 92 -14.88 4.30 -15.10
C LEU A 92 -15.13 4.68 -13.63
#